data_AF-A4EDA7-F1
#
_entry.id   AF-A4EDA7-F1
#
_cell.length_a   1.000
_cell.length_b   1.000
_cell.length_c   1.000
_cell.angle_alpha   90.00
_cell.angle_beta   90.00
_cell.angle_gamma   90.00
#
_symmetry.space_group_name_H-M   'P 1'
#
loop_
_entity.id
_entity.type
_entity.pdbx_description
1 polymer ?
#
loop_
_entity_poly.entity_id
_entity_poly.type
_entity_poly.pdbx_seq_one_letter_code
_entity_poly.pdbx_strand_id
1 'polypeptide(L)'
;MTDPRAELQRICKEIIGNSDERPHVGVSNAPMGGTDMNIHSPDMDREPTRAEAEAALTLLRRWAGDVTAEEVATLDPLVSRLIPGQEVSNYPALARAYPDAFEVDDAYKASMPDLQNGPASLIRGAQQQIQHVGISNFRLPIRFHTRDNGDLTLETSVTGTVSLEAEKKGINMSRIMRTFYKHAEETFSFEVIERALDAYKTDLESFDARIQMRFSFPMKVDSLRSGLSGYQYYDIALELVESAGVRKKIVHLDYVYSSTCPCSLELSEHARQFRGQLATPHSQRSVARISVLLENGGDVLWFEDLIDRARAAVPTETQVMVKREDEQAFAELNAANPIFVEDAARLFTEQLQLDTRISDFRVIASHQESLHSHDAVSVLTEGKTFAAESIDPRLFQSLFHIG
;
A
#
# COMPACT_ATOMS: atom_id res chain seq x y z
N MET A 1 -1.62 36.87 -9.01
CA MET A 1 -2.12 36.05 -7.89
C MET A 1 -3.63 36.16 -7.87
N THR A 2 -4.27 35.21 -8.51
CA THR A 2 -5.72 35.06 -8.65
C THR A 2 -6.26 34.43 -7.37
N ASP A 3 -7.34 35.00 -6.81
CA ASP A 3 -7.99 34.54 -5.59
C ASP A 3 -8.83 33.27 -5.88
N PRO A 4 -8.46 32.09 -5.33
CA PRO A 4 -9.15 30.83 -5.58
C PRO A 4 -10.64 30.84 -5.14
N ARG A 5 -11.04 31.76 -4.26
CA ARG A 5 -12.44 31.87 -3.82
C ARG A 5 -13.34 32.52 -4.86
N ALA A 6 -12.80 33.42 -5.68
CA ALA A 6 -13.57 34.10 -6.72
C ALA A 6 -13.89 33.15 -7.90
N GLU A 7 -13.01 32.19 -8.18
CA GLU A 7 -13.20 31.20 -9.25
C GLU A 7 -14.24 30.13 -8.87
N LEU A 8 -14.27 29.72 -7.59
CA LEU A 8 -15.28 28.80 -7.07
C LEU A 8 -16.70 29.39 -7.06
N GLN A 9 -16.84 30.69 -6.72
CA GLN A 9 -18.14 31.36 -6.73
C GLN A 9 -18.72 31.55 -8.14
N ARG A 10 -17.86 31.65 -9.16
CA ARG A 10 -18.29 31.77 -10.55
C ARG A 10 -18.83 30.44 -11.09
N ILE A 11 -18.15 29.33 -10.77
CA ILE A 11 -18.58 27.97 -11.15
C ILE A 11 -19.93 27.61 -10.50
N CYS A 12 -20.13 27.96 -9.22
CA CYS A 12 -21.42 27.71 -8.55
C CYS A 12 -22.58 28.53 -9.13
N LYS A 13 -22.30 29.69 -9.74
CA LYS A 13 -23.32 30.54 -10.39
C LYS A 13 -23.68 30.10 -11.80
N GLU A 14 -22.78 29.38 -12.49
CA GLU A 14 -23.05 28.79 -13.81
C GLU A 14 -23.82 27.46 -13.71
N ILE A 15 -23.74 26.74 -12.59
CA ILE A 15 -24.42 25.45 -12.37
C ILE A 15 -25.87 25.63 -11.88
N ILE A 16 -26.17 26.70 -11.14
CA ILE A 16 -27.50 26.96 -10.59
C ILE A 16 -28.16 28.05 -11.44
N GLY A 17 -28.60 27.65 -12.63
CA GLY A 17 -29.30 28.52 -13.57
C GLY A 17 -30.59 29.10 -12.99
N ASN A 18 -30.78 30.40 -13.22
CA ASN A 18 -32.05 31.12 -13.08
C ASN A 18 -33.20 30.37 -13.77
N SER A 19 -34.21 29.98 -13.00
CA SER A 19 -35.55 29.72 -13.55
C SER A 19 -36.61 30.13 -12.53
N ASP A 20 -36.85 31.43 -12.48
CA ASP A 20 -38.01 32.03 -11.85
C ASP A 20 -38.88 32.58 -12.99
N GLU A 21 -39.74 31.75 -13.57
CA GLU A 21 -40.77 32.21 -14.52
C GLU A 21 -41.99 31.28 -14.47
N ARG A 22 -43.01 31.74 -13.74
CA ARG A 22 -44.39 31.23 -13.83
C ARG A 22 -45.05 31.83 -15.07
N PRO A 23 -45.84 31.07 -15.85
CA PRO A 23 -46.92 31.63 -16.63
C PRO A 23 -48.29 31.32 -16.02
N HIS A 24 -49.05 32.38 -15.80
CA HIS A 24 -50.48 32.38 -15.50
C HIS A 24 -51.30 31.81 -16.66
N VAL A 25 -52.24 30.89 -16.40
CA VAL A 25 -53.42 30.66 -17.26
C VAL A 25 -54.66 30.30 -16.43
N GLY A 26 -55.69 31.16 -16.54
CA GLY A 26 -57.10 30.78 -16.74
C GLY A 26 -57.93 30.27 -15.54
N VAL A 27 -58.79 31.13 -15.01
CA VAL A 27 -59.96 30.77 -14.18
C VAL A 27 -61.14 30.38 -15.07
N SER A 28 -61.77 29.22 -14.84
CA SER A 28 -63.23 29.03 -15.01
C SER A 28 -63.77 27.71 -14.43
N ASN A 29 -64.74 27.86 -13.52
CA ASN A 29 -65.93 27.03 -13.20
C ASN A 29 -65.85 25.55 -12.77
N ALA A 30 -66.21 25.34 -11.49
CA ALA A 30 -66.82 24.24 -10.70
C ALA A 30 -67.49 23.03 -11.44
N PRO A 31 -67.82 21.88 -10.78
CA PRO A 31 -68.03 21.69 -9.33
C PRO A 31 -67.58 20.36 -8.65
N MET A 32 -67.50 20.43 -7.32
CA MET A 32 -67.84 19.41 -6.30
C MET A 32 -67.05 18.09 -6.22
N GLY A 33 -66.40 17.90 -5.07
CA GLY A 33 -66.20 16.58 -4.45
C GLY A 33 -64.74 16.17 -4.28
N GLY A 34 -64.14 16.50 -3.13
CA GLY A 34 -62.82 15.98 -2.77
C GLY A 34 -62.39 16.48 -1.41
N THR A 35 -62.30 15.57 -0.46
CA THR A 35 -61.87 15.75 0.92
C THR A 35 -60.41 16.23 0.94
N ASP A 36 -60.17 17.51 1.28
CA ASP A 36 -58.83 18.00 1.61
C ASP A 36 -58.39 17.38 2.96
N MET A 37 -57.77 16.21 2.91
CA MET A 37 -56.78 15.85 3.93
C MET A 37 -55.50 16.60 3.59
N ASN A 38 -55.27 17.72 4.27
CA ASN A 38 -53.96 18.34 4.36
C ASN A 38 -52.96 17.29 4.86
N ILE A 39 -52.19 16.70 3.96
CA ILE A 39 -50.92 16.06 4.31
C ILE A 39 -49.97 17.22 4.57
N HIS A 40 -49.88 17.63 5.84
CA HIS A 40 -48.78 18.46 6.30
C HIS A 40 -47.50 17.63 6.15
N SER A 41 -46.71 17.91 5.11
CA SER A 41 -45.30 17.55 5.12
C SER A 41 -44.67 18.27 6.31
N PRO A 42 -44.10 17.56 7.32
CA PRO A 42 -43.41 18.24 8.39
C PRO A 42 -42.16 18.87 7.79
N ASP A 43 -42.13 20.18 7.91
CA ASP A 43 -41.08 21.14 7.63
C ASP A 43 -39.70 20.61 8.09
N MET A 44 -38.99 19.87 7.22
CA MET A 44 -37.74 19.18 7.57
C MET A 44 -36.56 20.14 7.80
N ASP A 45 -36.72 21.41 7.41
CA ASP A 45 -35.67 22.43 7.47
C ASP A 45 -35.97 23.55 8.50
N ARG A 46 -37.02 23.40 9.30
CA ARG A 46 -37.37 24.35 10.37
C ARG A 46 -36.65 23.99 11.67
N GLU A 47 -36.09 24.99 12.35
CA GLU A 47 -35.58 24.80 13.71
C GLU A 47 -36.72 24.31 14.62
N PRO A 48 -36.53 23.19 15.33
CA PRO A 48 -37.57 22.61 16.17
C PRO A 48 -37.97 23.59 17.27
N THR A 49 -39.28 23.77 17.44
CA THR A 49 -39.80 24.59 18.53
C THR A 49 -39.57 23.91 19.87
N ARG A 50 -39.53 24.69 20.94
CA ARG A 50 -39.37 24.17 22.31
C ARG A 50 -40.41 23.10 22.66
N ALA A 51 -41.65 23.27 22.22
CA ALA A 51 -42.72 22.30 22.46
C ALA A 51 -42.46 20.95 21.75
N GLU A 52 -41.92 21.00 20.53
CA GLU A 52 -41.52 19.79 19.79
C GLU A 52 -40.33 19.09 20.45
N ALA A 53 -39.36 19.85 20.96
CA ALA A 53 -38.23 19.30 21.72
C ALA A 53 -38.69 18.64 23.05
N GLU A 54 -39.64 19.24 23.77
CA GLU A 54 -40.23 18.68 25.00
C GLU A 54 -41.03 17.40 24.70
N ALA A 55 -41.74 17.35 23.57
CA ALA A 55 -42.45 16.14 23.12
C ALA A 55 -41.47 15.02 22.73
N ALA A 56 -40.41 15.33 21.99
CA ALA A 56 -39.36 14.37 21.63
C ALA A 56 -38.63 13.83 22.87
N LEU A 57 -38.32 14.70 23.83
CA LEU A 57 -37.75 14.31 25.12
C LEU A 57 -38.65 13.32 25.87
N THR A 58 -39.97 13.57 25.88
CA THR A 58 -40.95 12.69 26.53
C THR A 58 -41.03 11.33 25.84
N LEU A 59 -40.99 11.31 24.50
CA LEU A 59 -40.99 10.08 23.71
C LEU A 59 -39.72 9.24 23.99
N LEU A 60 -38.55 9.86 23.97
CA LEU A 60 -37.27 9.20 24.26
C LEU A 60 -37.22 8.65 25.68
N ARG A 61 -37.75 9.40 26.67
CA ARG A 61 -37.86 8.94 28.06
C ARG A 61 -38.73 7.70 28.21
N ARG A 62 -39.89 7.68 27.54
CA ARG A 62 -40.81 6.55 27.59
C ARG A 62 -40.18 5.32 26.93
N TRP A 63 -39.64 5.49 25.72
CA TRP A 63 -38.96 4.41 25.01
C TRP A 63 -37.81 3.83 25.84
N ALA A 64 -36.91 4.68 26.35
CA ALA A 64 -35.75 4.26 27.14
C ALA A 64 -36.11 3.56 28.46
N GLY A 65 -37.33 3.78 29.00
CA GLY A 65 -37.84 3.07 30.18
C GLY A 65 -38.37 1.66 29.88
N ASP A 66 -38.71 1.36 28.62
CA ASP A 66 -39.36 0.11 28.20
C ASP A 66 -38.39 -0.89 27.52
N VAL A 67 -37.14 -0.50 27.24
CA VAL A 67 -36.13 -1.32 26.54
C VAL A 67 -34.95 -1.72 27.43
N THR A 68 -34.13 -2.68 26.97
CA THR A 68 -32.95 -3.10 27.73
C THR A 68 -31.82 -2.06 27.67
N ALA A 69 -30.93 -2.05 28.66
CA ALA A 69 -29.79 -1.13 28.70
C ALA A 69 -28.85 -1.27 27.48
N GLU A 70 -28.74 -2.48 26.92
CA GLU A 70 -27.98 -2.76 25.70
C GLU A 70 -28.63 -2.08 24.49
N GLU A 71 -29.96 -2.15 24.34
CA GLU A 71 -30.69 -1.50 23.26
C GLU A 71 -30.57 0.03 23.31
N VAL A 72 -30.62 0.62 24.51
CA VAL A 72 -30.38 2.07 24.72
C VAL A 72 -28.95 2.46 24.29
N ALA A 73 -27.95 1.64 24.64
CA ALA A 73 -26.54 1.91 24.31
C ALA A 73 -26.26 1.86 22.79
N THR A 74 -27.03 1.09 22.03
CA THR A 74 -26.93 1.04 20.55
C THR A 74 -27.43 2.31 19.86
N LEU A 75 -28.36 3.06 20.44
CA LEU A 75 -28.89 4.30 19.86
C LEU A 75 -27.92 5.46 20.10
N ASP A 76 -27.72 5.82 21.37
CA ASP A 76 -26.71 6.75 21.85
C ASP A 76 -26.60 6.62 23.38
N PRO A 77 -25.39 6.43 23.95
CA PRO A 77 -25.20 6.31 25.40
C PRO A 77 -25.78 7.49 26.22
N LEU A 78 -25.97 8.66 25.61
CA LEU A 78 -26.56 9.85 26.25
C LEU A 78 -28.06 9.71 26.51
N VAL A 79 -28.78 8.83 25.78
CA VAL A 79 -30.23 8.62 25.95
C VAL A 79 -30.56 8.00 27.31
N SER A 80 -29.63 7.21 27.87
CA SER A 80 -29.74 6.66 29.24
C SER A 80 -29.94 7.75 30.30
N ARG A 81 -29.42 8.95 30.07
CA ARG A 81 -29.50 10.11 30.97
C ARG A 81 -30.89 10.73 31.06
N LEU A 82 -31.80 10.34 30.18
CA LEU A 82 -33.15 10.90 30.12
C LEU A 82 -34.09 10.23 31.14
N ILE A 83 -33.78 9.02 31.61
CA ILE A 83 -34.64 8.23 32.50
C ILE A 83 -34.67 8.83 33.92
N PRO A 84 -35.84 9.25 34.45
CA PRO A 84 -35.96 9.81 35.80
C PRO A 84 -35.64 8.78 36.90
N GLY A 85 -34.80 9.14 37.87
CA GLY A 85 -34.50 8.31 39.05
C GLY A 85 -33.17 7.56 39.01
N GLN A 86 -32.42 7.62 37.90
CA GLN A 86 -30.99 7.29 37.91
C GLN A 86 -30.19 8.52 38.37
N GLU A 87 -29.20 8.31 39.23
CA GLU A 87 -28.25 9.36 39.60
C GLU A 87 -27.61 9.91 38.32
N VAL A 88 -27.87 11.18 38.03
CA VAL A 88 -27.23 11.89 36.94
C VAL A 88 -25.78 12.08 37.35
N SER A 89 -24.94 11.10 37.00
CA SER A 89 -23.49 11.26 37.08
C SER A 89 -23.14 12.39 36.10
N ASN A 90 -22.95 13.60 36.62
CA ASN A 90 -22.23 14.63 35.90
C ASN A 90 -20.97 13.97 35.35
N TYR A 91 -20.73 14.09 34.04
CA TYR A 91 -19.49 13.61 33.46
C TYR A 91 -18.34 14.16 34.31
N PRO A 92 -17.51 13.29 34.93
CA PRO A 92 -16.60 13.74 35.96
C PRO A 92 -15.70 14.83 35.40
N ALA A 93 -15.41 15.86 36.19
CA ALA A 93 -14.42 16.84 35.82
C ALA A 93 -13.08 16.11 35.64
N LEU A 94 -12.67 15.90 34.39
CA LEU A 94 -11.44 15.18 34.07
C LEU A 94 -10.25 16.07 34.42
N ALA A 95 -9.24 15.48 35.07
CA ALA A 95 -7.97 16.16 35.32
C ALA A 95 -7.32 16.52 33.98
N ARG A 96 -6.84 17.76 33.86
CA ARG A 96 -6.10 18.24 32.67
C ARG A 96 -4.59 18.01 32.79
N ALA A 97 -4.09 17.79 34.00
CA ALA A 97 -2.69 17.47 34.24
C ALA A 97 -2.44 15.99 33.95
N TYR A 98 -1.33 15.71 33.26
CA TYR A 98 -0.84 14.34 33.11
C TYR A 98 -0.34 13.84 34.46
N PRO A 99 -0.77 12.66 34.95
CA PRO A 99 -0.39 12.19 36.27
C PRO A 99 0.98 11.50 36.22
N ASP A 100 2.07 12.28 36.28
CA ASP A 100 3.46 11.76 36.18
C ASP A 100 3.81 10.69 37.22
N ALA A 101 3.15 10.71 38.38
CA ALA A 101 3.37 9.75 39.48
C ALA A 101 2.45 8.51 39.41
N PHE A 102 1.60 8.41 38.39
CA PHE A 102 0.71 7.26 38.25
C PHE A 102 1.47 6.05 37.71
N GLU A 103 1.59 5.01 38.54
CA GLU A 103 2.15 3.73 38.14
C GLU A 103 1.05 2.69 37.94
N VAL A 104 1.20 1.90 36.88
CA VAL A 104 0.22 0.90 36.46
C VAL A 104 0.59 -0.44 37.08
N ASP A 105 -0.15 -0.85 38.12
CA ASP A 105 -0.05 -2.18 38.71
C ASP A 105 -0.91 -3.22 37.96
N ASP A 106 -0.76 -4.50 38.29
CA ASP A 106 -1.46 -5.57 37.58
C ASP A 106 -2.97 -5.57 37.85
N ALA A 107 -3.42 -5.10 39.03
CA ALA A 107 -4.83 -4.99 39.37
C ALA A 107 -5.51 -3.92 38.50
N TYR A 108 -4.86 -2.77 38.32
CA TYR A 108 -5.33 -1.70 37.45
C TYR A 108 -5.33 -2.13 35.99
N LYS A 109 -4.27 -2.82 35.50
CA LYS A 109 -4.25 -3.38 34.13
C LYS A 109 -5.42 -4.32 33.89
N ALA A 110 -5.72 -5.21 34.84
CA ALA A 110 -6.83 -6.16 34.73
C ALA A 110 -8.20 -5.46 34.73
N SER A 111 -8.30 -4.27 35.33
CA SER A 111 -9.53 -3.46 35.28
C SER A 111 -9.77 -2.79 33.93
N MET A 112 -8.74 -2.68 33.07
CA MET A 112 -8.87 -2.00 31.78
C MET A 112 -9.71 -2.81 30.80
N PRO A 113 -10.58 -2.16 30.00
CA PRO A 113 -11.36 -2.86 29.00
C PRO A 113 -10.47 -3.39 27.88
N ASP A 114 -10.61 -4.68 27.57
CA ASP A 114 -9.97 -5.33 26.42
C ASP A 114 -11.00 -5.60 25.32
N LEU A 115 -11.23 -4.57 24.50
CA LEU A 115 -12.23 -4.64 23.43
C LEU A 115 -11.81 -5.57 22.29
N GLN A 116 -10.53 -5.91 22.16
CA GLN A 116 -10.01 -6.77 21.09
C GLN A 116 -10.32 -8.24 21.36
N ASN A 117 -10.27 -8.63 22.64
CA ASN A 117 -10.70 -9.94 23.13
C ASN A 117 -12.18 -9.98 23.57
N GLY A 118 -12.95 -8.94 23.22
CA GLY A 118 -14.38 -8.85 23.53
C GLY A 118 -15.24 -9.85 22.74
N PRO A 119 -16.51 -10.06 23.13
CA PRO A 119 -17.38 -11.05 22.53
C PRO A 119 -17.64 -10.77 21.04
N ALA A 120 -17.87 -11.84 20.27
CA ALA A 120 -18.17 -11.78 18.83
C ALA A 120 -19.39 -10.91 18.49
N SER A 121 -20.31 -10.67 19.45
CA SER A 121 -21.45 -9.75 19.30
C SER A 121 -21.04 -8.30 19.04
N LEU A 122 -19.80 -7.92 19.36
CA LEU A 122 -19.24 -6.60 19.07
C LEU A 122 -18.64 -6.48 17.66
N ILE A 123 -18.63 -7.56 16.87
CA ILE A 123 -18.19 -7.53 15.46
C ILE A 123 -19.23 -6.76 14.64
N ARG A 124 -18.76 -5.89 13.74
CA ARG A 124 -19.60 -5.15 12.80
C ARG A 124 -19.38 -5.66 11.40
N GLY A 125 -20.46 -5.92 10.68
CA GLY A 125 -20.42 -6.43 9.30
C GLY A 125 -20.53 -7.96 9.24
N ALA A 126 -20.22 -8.51 8.06
CA ALA A 126 -20.27 -9.95 7.86
C ALA A 126 -19.16 -10.64 8.65
N GLN A 127 -19.50 -11.75 9.33
CA GLN A 127 -18.52 -12.63 9.94
C GLN A 127 -17.79 -13.38 8.82
N GLN A 128 -16.63 -12.87 8.44
CA GLN A 128 -15.77 -13.40 7.39
C GLN A 128 -14.34 -13.46 7.90
N GLN A 129 -13.60 -14.47 7.44
CA GLN A 129 -12.17 -14.53 7.68
C GLN A 129 -11.49 -13.35 6.98
N ILE A 130 -10.62 -12.66 7.69
CA ILE A 130 -9.75 -11.64 7.11
C ILE A 130 -8.41 -12.30 6.80
N GLN A 131 -8.01 -12.32 5.52
CA GLN A 131 -6.78 -13.00 5.10
C GLN A 131 -5.52 -12.25 5.57
N HIS A 132 -5.59 -10.92 5.65
CA HIS A 132 -4.48 -10.09 6.09
C HIS A 132 -4.95 -8.94 6.99
N VAL A 133 -4.50 -8.95 8.24
CA VAL A 133 -4.61 -7.83 9.19
C VAL A 133 -3.30 -7.70 9.95
N GLY A 134 -2.86 -6.47 10.20
CA GLY A 134 -1.54 -6.24 10.78
C GLY A 134 -1.09 -4.79 10.71
N ILE A 135 0.23 -4.61 10.74
CA ILE A 135 0.90 -3.32 10.63
C ILE A 135 1.70 -3.25 9.33
N SER A 136 1.82 -2.04 8.79
CA SER A 136 2.57 -1.79 7.57
C SER A 136 3.51 -0.60 7.77
N ASN A 137 4.68 -0.68 7.14
CA ASN A 137 5.65 0.40 7.04
C ASN A 137 6.20 0.94 8.37
N PHE A 138 6.42 0.07 9.37
CA PHE A 138 7.23 0.46 10.52
C PHE A 138 8.72 0.27 10.18
N ARG A 139 9.62 1.04 10.79
CA ARG A 139 11.03 1.07 10.41
C ARG A 139 11.93 0.55 11.52
N LEU A 140 12.89 -0.29 11.17
CA LEU A 140 13.93 -0.81 12.06
C LEU A 140 15.30 -0.74 11.40
N PRO A 141 16.38 -0.47 12.15
CA PRO A 141 17.73 -0.74 11.68
C PRO A 141 17.97 -2.24 11.70
N ILE A 142 18.26 -2.84 10.54
CA ILE A 142 18.50 -4.29 10.41
C ILE A 142 19.88 -4.50 9.81
N ARG A 143 20.65 -5.45 10.36
CA ARG A 143 21.98 -5.80 9.87
C ARG A 143 21.90 -6.90 8.82
N PHE A 144 22.35 -6.67 7.59
CA PHE A 144 22.39 -7.64 6.50
C PHE A 144 23.82 -8.11 6.23
N HIS A 145 23.97 -9.38 5.87
CA HIS A 145 25.23 -9.93 5.34
C HIS A 145 25.36 -9.66 3.84
N THR A 146 26.59 -9.42 3.39
CA THR A 146 26.95 -9.30 1.98
C THR A 146 27.70 -10.53 1.50
N ARG A 147 27.72 -10.75 0.17
CA ARG A 147 28.40 -11.89 -0.47
C ARG A 147 29.88 -11.98 -0.10
N ASP A 148 30.54 -10.83 0.07
CA ASP A 148 31.97 -10.74 0.40
C ASP A 148 32.25 -10.77 1.91
N ASN A 149 31.34 -11.37 2.68
CA ASN A 149 31.45 -11.57 4.14
C ASN A 149 31.57 -10.26 4.94
N GLY A 150 30.88 -9.22 4.47
CA GLY A 150 30.68 -7.96 5.19
C GLY A 150 29.29 -7.87 5.83
N ASP A 151 29.12 -6.88 6.71
CA ASP A 151 27.85 -6.57 7.39
C ASP A 151 27.45 -5.12 7.13
N LEU A 152 26.16 -4.88 6.89
CA LEU A 152 25.58 -3.56 6.66
C LEU A 152 24.33 -3.37 7.51
N THR A 153 24.26 -2.30 8.29
CA THR A 153 23.02 -1.92 8.98
C THR A 153 22.23 -0.95 8.10
N LEU A 154 21.04 -1.36 7.66
CA LEU A 154 20.17 -0.57 6.79
C LEU A 154 18.85 -0.25 7.49
N GLU A 155 18.33 0.95 7.25
CA GLU A 155 16.94 1.27 7.59
C GLU A 155 16.02 0.38 6.74
N THR A 156 15.19 -0.41 7.42
CA THR A 156 14.31 -1.40 6.79
C THR A 156 12.86 -1.13 7.18
N SER A 157 12.02 -0.94 6.17
CA SER A 157 10.56 -0.89 6.32
C SER A 157 10.02 -2.30 6.44
N VAL A 158 9.21 -2.58 7.45
CA VAL A 158 8.65 -3.90 7.72
C VAL A 158 7.13 -3.81 7.74
N THR A 159 6.50 -4.82 7.13
CA THR A 159 5.05 -5.03 7.11
C THR A 159 4.80 -6.45 7.58
N GLY A 160 3.99 -6.60 8.63
CA GLY A 160 3.65 -7.90 9.21
C GLY A 160 2.15 -8.05 9.29
N THR A 161 1.59 -9.11 8.69
CA THR A 161 0.15 -9.40 8.68
C THR A 161 -0.13 -10.87 8.97
N VAL A 162 -1.26 -11.14 9.61
CA VAL A 162 -1.78 -12.49 9.84
C VAL A 162 -3.19 -12.61 9.30
N SER A 163 -3.65 -13.86 9.15
CA SER A 163 -5.07 -14.15 9.03
C SER A 163 -5.80 -13.97 10.36
N LEU A 164 -7.08 -13.59 10.31
CA LEU A 164 -7.97 -13.47 11.46
C LEU A 164 -9.26 -14.24 11.18
N GLU A 165 -9.60 -15.16 12.09
CA GLU A 165 -10.83 -15.96 12.04
C GLU A 165 -12.09 -15.08 12.09
N ALA A 166 -13.19 -15.56 11.51
CA ALA A 166 -14.45 -14.80 11.38
C ALA A 166 -15.08 -14.43 12.74
N GLU A 167 -14.81 -15.22 13.77
CA GLU A 167 -15.34 -15.09 15.11
C GLU A 167 -14.48 -14.19 16.02
N LYS A 168 -13.27 -13.82 15.57
CA LYS A 168 -12.35 -12.96 16.33
C LYS A 168 -12.54 -11.49 15.93
N LYS A 169 -12.71 -10.61 16.92
CA LYS A 169 -12.97 -9.18 16.69
C LYS A 169 -11.76 -8.40 16.19
N GLY A 170 -10.54 -8.78 16.59
CA GLY A 170 -9.33 -8.09 16.17
C GLY A 170 -8.07 -8.77 16.71
N ILE A 171 -6.92 -8.28 16.23
CA ILE A 171 -5.61 -8.69 16.73
C ILE A 171 -5.02 -7.63 17.65
N ASN A 172 -4.12 -8.04 18.54
CA ASN A 172 -3.34 -7.11 19.34
C ASN A 172 -2.16 -6.56 18.53
N MET A 173 -2.39 -5.42 17.85
CA MET A 173 -1.43 -4.75 16.98
C MET A 173 -0.08 -4.44 17.66
N SER A 174 -0.08 -4.17 18.96
CA SER A 174 1.16 -3.88 19.70
C SER A 174 2.06 -5.10 19.88
N ARG A 175 1.49 -6.32 19.88
CA ARG A 175 2.27 -7.57 19.97
C ARG A 175 3.18 -7.73 18.77
N ILE A 176 2.68 -7.37 17.59
CA ILE A 176 3.40 -7.47 16.32
C ILE A 176 4.74 -6.73 16.40
N MET A 177 4.69 -5.44 16.76
CA MET A 177 5.89 -4.62 16.94
C MET A 177 6.87 -5.21 17.94
N ARG A 178 6.38 -5.64 19.12
CA ARG A 178 7.24 -6.22 20.16
C ARG A 178 7.97 -7.47 19.68
N THR A 179 7.31 -8.33 18.90
CA THR A 179 7.93 -9.53 18.33
C THR A 179 9.07 -9.16 17.39
N PHE A 180 8.89 -8.17 16.52
CA PHE A 180 9.96 -7.71 15.64
C PHE A 180 11.14 -7.08 16.39
N TYR A 181 10.88 -6.26 17.40
CA TYR A 181 11.94 -5.65 18.21
C TYR A 181 12.79 -6.67 18.97
N LYS A 182 12.24 -7.83 19.36
CA LYS A 182 13.01 -8.90 19.99
C LYS A 182 14.09 -9.48 19.07
N HIS A 183 13.87 -9.43 17.76
CA HIS A 183 14.75 -10.00 16.75
C HIS A 183 15.55 -8.93 15.97
N ALA A 184 15.27 -7.63 16.18
CA ALA A 184 15.85 -6.54 15.39
C ALA A 184 17.37 -6.40 15.56
N GLU A 185 17.90 -6.75 16.73
CA GLU A 185 19.34 -6.68 17.04
C GLU A 185 20.12 -7.91 16.52
N GLU A 186 19.41 -8.93 16.04
CA GLU A 186 20.03 -10.11 15.43
C GLU A 186 20.51 -9.78 14.01
N THR A 187 21.59 -10.43 13.58
CA THR A 187 22.05 -10.27 12.19
C THR A 187 21.10 -11.03 11.27
N PHE A 188 20.61 -10.35 10.24
CA PHE A 188 19.56 -10.81 9.36
C PHE A 188 19.94 -12.11 8.65
N SER A 189 19.00 -13.05 8.69
CA SER A 189 18.93 -14.20 7.81
C SER A 189 17.46 -14.58 7.62
N PHE A 190 17.17 -15.41 6.62
CA PHE A 190 15.81 -15.97 6.50
C PHE A 190 15.42 -16.75 7.76
N GLU A 191 16.36 -17.39 8.46
CA GLU A 191 16.10 -18.09 9.73
C GLU A 191 15.65 -17.14 10.86
N VAL A 192 16.15 -15.90 10.89
CA VAL A 192 15.68 -14.88 11.82
C VAL A 192 14.25 -14.47 11.49
N ILE A 193 13.93 -14.24 10.21
CA ILE A 193 12.54 -13.93 9.81
C ILE A 193 11.61 -15.09 10.13
N GLU A 194 12.04 -16.32 9.92
CA GLU A 194 11.29 -17.54 10.24
C GLU A 194 10.96 -17.61 11.73
N ARG A 195 11.95 -17.43 12.60
CA ARG A 195 11.70 -17.38 14.06
C ARG A 195 10.78 -16.23 14.44
N ALA A 196 10.95 -15.06 13.82
CA ALA A 196 10.06 -13.93 14.03
C ALA A 196 8.62 -14.25 13.59
N LEU A 197 8.44 -14.95 12.46
CA LEU A 197 7.14 -15.39 11.95
C LEU A 197 6.48 -16.42 12.88
N ASP A 198 7.25 -17.39 13.38
CA ASP A 198 6.77 -18.43 14.30
C ASP A 198 6.31 -17.83 15.63
N ALA A 199 7.11 -16.93 16.21
CA ALA A 199 6.75 -16.18 17.40
C ALA A 199 5.51 -15.30 17.14
N TYR A 200 5.44 -14.68 15.96
CA TYR A 200 4.33 -13.84 15.55
C TYR A 200 3.01 -14.61 15.41
N LYS A 201 3.04 -15.81 14.80
CA LYS A 201 1.88 -16.71 14.70
C LYS A 201 1.44 -17.22 16.06
N THR A 202 2.38 -17.60 16.91
CA THR A 202 2.10 -18.13 18.25
C THR A 202 1.45 -17.06 19.13
N ASP A 203 1.98 -15.84 19.14
CA ASP A 203 1.47 -14.73 19.95
C ASP A 203 0.05 -14.27 19.56
N LEU A 204 -0.40 -14.59 18.34
CA LEU A 204 -1.70 -14.18 17.79
C LEU A 204 -2.67 -15.35 17.53
N GLU A 205 -2.24 -16.59 17.78
CA GLU A 205 -3.03 -17.80 17.53
C GLU A 205 -3.63 -17.81 16.11
N SER A 206 -2.77 -17.62 15.10
CA SER A 206 -3.18 -17.54 13.69
C SER A 206 -2.54 -18.64 12.84
N PHE A 207 -3.22 -19.02 11.76
CA PHE A 207 -2.78 -20.06 10.83
C PHE A 207 -1.82 -19.55 9.76
N ASP A 208 -2.16 -18.41 9.17
CA ASP A 208 -1.41 -17.84 8.05
C ASP A 208 -0.76 -16.51 8.47
N ALA A 209 0.47 -16.30 8.02
CA ALA A 209 1.23 -15.11 8.34
C ALA A 209 2.14 -14.68 7.19
N ARG A 210 2.39 -13.38 7.08
CA ARG A 210 3.24 -12.76 6.08
C ARG A 210 4.09 -11.68 6.72
N ILE A 211 5.38 -11.72 6.41
CA ILE A 211 6.33 -10.66 6.76
C ILE A 211 6.97 -10.19 5.46
N GLN A 212 6.98 -8.88 5.26
CA GLN A 212 7.71 -8.23 4.17
C GLN A 212 8.66 -7.19 4.74
N MET A 213 9.91 -7.20 4.28
CA MET A 213 10.97 -6.27 4.66
C MET A 213 11.48 -5.58 3.40
N ARG A 214 11.52 -4.24 3.39
CA ARG A 214 11.95 -3.43 2.24
C ARG A 214 13.08 -2.51 2.65
N PHE A 215 14.16 -2.48 1.87
CA PHE A 215 15.34 -1.68 2.14
C PHE A 215 16.06 -1.32 0.84
N SER A 216 16.93 -0.32 0.91
CA SER A 216 17.77 0.11 -0.21
C SER A 216 19.18 -0.43 -0.01
N PHE A 217 19.56 -1.41 -0.83
CA PHE A 217 20.83 -2.14 -0.71
C PHE A 217 21.94 -1.45 -1.52
N PRO A 218 23.05 -1.04 -0.89
CA PRO A 218 24.16 -0.39 -1.58
C PRO A 218 25.14 -1.41 -2.17
N MET A 219 25.51 -1.25 -3.43
CA MET A 219 26.61 -1.98 -4.07
C MET A 219 27.60 -0.99 -4.68
N LYS A 220 28.89 -1.24 -4.52
CA LYS A 220 29.92 -0.44 -5.20
C LYS A 220 30.04 -0.91 -6.66
N VAL A 221 29.98 0.03 -7.60
CA VAL A 221 29.99 -0.22 -9.05
C VAL A 221 31.06 0.66 -9.71
N ASP A 222 31.82 0.06 -10.63
CA ASP A 222 32.83 0.76 -11.41
C ASP A 222 32.22 1.42 -12.66
N SER A 223 32.76 2.56 -13.05
CA SER A 223 32.44 3.24 -14.31
C SER A 223 33.01 2.46 -15.51
N LEU A 224 32.37 2.59 -16.67
CA LEU A 224 32.70 1.81 -17.87
C LEU A 224 34.15 1.96 -18.37
N ARG A 225 34.75 3.15 -18.27
CA ARG A 225 36.09 3.44 -18.86
C ARG A 225 37.01 4.26 -17.96
N SER A 226 36.49 5.16 -17.14
CA SER A 226 37.32 6.12 -16.39
C SER A 226 38.01 5.52 -15.15
N GLY A 227 37.66 4.30 -14.75
CA GLY A 227 38.15 3.65 -13.53
C GLY A 227 37.67 4.30 -12.23
N LEU A 228 36.66 5.17 -12.31
CA LEU A 228 35.94 5.67 -11.14
C LEU A 228 35.02 4.57 -10.57
N SER A 229 34.61 4.72 -9.32
CA SER A 229 33.60 3.85 -8.70
C SER A 229 32.66 4.64 -7.82
N GLY A 230 31.39 4.27 -7.77
CA GLY A 230 30.38 4.87 -6.90
C GLY A 230 29.45 3.81 -6.29
N TYR A 231 28.58 4.22 -5.37
CA TYR A 231 27.55 3.34 -4.80
C TYR A 231 26.26 3.44 -5.61
N GLN A 232 25.83 2.32 -6.19
CA GLN A 232 24.49 2.14 -6.73
C GLN A 232 23.60 1.55 -5.64
N TYR A 233 22.36 2.02 -5.55
CA TYR A 233 21.38 1.51 -4.61
C TYR A 233 20.32 0.71 -5.35
N TYR A 234 19.89 -0.40 -4.74
CA TYR A 234 18.88 -1.32 -5.24
C TYR A 234 17.73 -1.43 -4.26
N ASP A 235 16.52 -1.22 -4.73
CA ASP A 235 15.34 -1.43 -3.89
C ASP A 235 15.02 -2.93 -3.85
N ILE A 236 15.17 -3.50 -2.66
CA ILE A 236 14.96 -4.91 -2.39
C ILE A 236 13.80 -5.08 -1.42
N ALA A 237 12.93 -6.04 -1.72
CA ALA A 237 11.95 -6.54 -0.77
C ALA A 237 12.14 -8.03 -0.52
N LEU A 238 12.17 -8.41 0.75
CA LEU A 238 12.18 -9.81 1.18
C LEU A 238 10.82 -10.13 1.74
N GLU A 239 10.28 -11.27 1.34
CA GLU A 239 8.96 -11.68 1.74
C GLU A 239 8.99 -13.14 2.20
N LEU A 240 8.48 -13.36 3.42
CA LEU A 240 8.24 -14.67 3.97
C LEU A 240 6.74 -14.85 4.13
N VAL A 241 6.19 -15.83 3.40
CA VAL A 241 4.77 -16.20 3.48
C VAL A 241 4.66 -17.58 4.06
N GLU A 242 3.79 -17.75 5.03
CA GLU A 242 3.31 -19.06 5.45
C GLU A 242 1.80 -19.12 5.31
N SER A 243 1.32 -20.02 4.45
CA SER A 243 -0.10 -20.27 4.27
C SER A 243 -0.36 -21.77 4.16
N ALA A 244 -1.36 -22.25 4.88
CA ALA A 244 -1.71 -23.67 4.94
C ALA A 244 -0.50 -24.58 5.29
N GLY A 245 0.40 -24.10 6.15
CA GLY A 245 1.62 -24.81 6.57
C GLY A 245 2.75 -24.87 5.52
N VAL A 246 2.59 -24.20 4.38
CA VAL A 246 3.63 -24.11 3.34
C VAL A 246 4.32 -22.76 3.45
N ARG A 247 5.64 -22.80 3.64
CA ARG A 247 6.50 -21.61 3.74
C ARG A 247 7.12 -21.29 2.38
N LYS A 248 7.12 -20.00 2.02
CA LYS A 248 7.69 -19.47 0.77
C LYS A 248 8.59 -18.28 1.08
N LYS A 249 9.82 -18.32 0.56
CA LYS A 249 10.81 -17.24 0.64
C LYS A 249 10.90 -16.55 -0.70
N ILE A 250 10.55 -15.27 -0.75
CA ILE A 250 10.48 -14.51 -1.99
C ILE A 250 11.42 -13.31 -1.88
N VAL A 251 12.18 -13.06 -2.93
CA VAL A 251 13.02 -11.86 -3.07
C VAL A 251 12.48 -11.04 -4.24
N HIS A 252 12.34 -9.74 -4.04
CA HIS A 252 11.98 -8.77 -5.06
C HIS A 252 13.12 -7.79 -5.25
N LEU A 253 13.47 -7.52 -6.49
CA LEU A 253 14.48 -6.54 -6.91
C LEU A 253 13.85 -5.59 -7.94
N ASP A 254 13.93 -4.30 -7.70
CA ASP A 254 13.67 -3.29 -8.72
C ASP A 254 15.01 -2.88 -9.36
N TYR A 255 15.23 -3.36 -10.59
CA TYR A 255 16.44 -3.10 -11.37
C TYR A 255 16.22 -1.94 -12.35
N VAL A 256 17.04 -0.89 -12.25
CA VAL A 256 16.93 0.34 -13.05
C VAL A 256 17.95 0.32 -14.18
N TYR A 257 17.48 0.48 -15.41
CA TYR A 257 18.31 0.41 -16.62
C TYR A 257 17.89 1.45 -17.65
N SER A 258 18.73 1.63 -18.66
CA SER A 258 18.41 2.41 -19.87
C SER A 258 17.90 1.48 -20.96
N SER A 259 16.76 1.80 -21.56
CA SER A 259 16.24 1.10 -22.73
C SER A 259 16.29 2.02 -23.95
N THR A 260 16.85 1.52 -25.05
CA THR A 260 16.85 2.20 -26.35
C THR A 260 15.95 1.43 -27.30
N CYS A 261 14.96 2.09 -27.89
CA CYS A 261 14.00 1.42 -28.76
C CYS A 261 14.67 0.97 -30.08
N PRO A 262 14.63 -0.34 -30.43
CA PRO A 262 15.18 -0.85 -31.69
C PRO A 262 14.62 -0.14 -32.92
N CYS A 263 13.30 0.10 -32.97
CA CYS A 263 12.67 0.83 -34.07
C CYS A 263 13.23 2.25 -34.22
N SER A 264 13.40 2.96 -33.11
CA SER A 264 13.90 4.34 -33.14
C SER A 264 15.35 4.41 -33.61
N LEU A 265 16.18 3.44 -33.19
CA LEU A 265 17.55 3.28 -33.67
C LEU A 265 17.60 3.05 -35.17
N GLU A 266 16.84 2.08 -35.68
CA GLU A 266 16.81 1.76 -37.11
C GLU A 266 16.34 2.95 -37.96
N LEU A 267 15.29 3.65 -37.53
CA LEU A 267 14.78 4.83 -38.24
C LEU A 267 15.75 6.01 -38.17
N SER A 268 16.47 6.18 -37.07
CA SER A 268 17.50 7.21 -36.93
C SER A 268 18.68 6.94 -37.87
N GLU A 269 19.14 5.69 -37.97
CA GLU A 269 20.18 5.28 -38.91
C GLU A 269 19.73 5.45 -40.36
N HIS A 270 18.49 5.09 -40.69
CA HIS A 270 17.92 5.34 -42.01
C HIS A 270 17.92 6.85 -42.36
N ALA A 271 17.52 7.72 -41.43
CA ALA A 271 17.56 9.17 -41.65
C ALA A 271 19.00 9.70 -41.87
N ARG A 272 19.97 9.18 -41.12
CA ARG A 272 21.39 9.53 -41.27
C ARG A 272 21.92 9.09 -42.64
N GLN A 273 21.67 7.85 -43.04
CA GLN A 273 22.21 7.25 -44.26
C GLN A 273 21.57 7.82 -45.53
N PHE A 274 20.23 7.92 -45.57
CA PHE A 274 19.51 8.24 -46.81
C PHE A 274 19.12 9.71 -46.94
N ARG A 275 19.08 10.45 -45.82
CA ARG A 275 18.72 11.88 -45.82
C ARG A 275 19.85 12.80 -45.39
N GLY A 276 21.00 12.25 -44.95
CA GLY A 276 22.10 13.04 -44.39
C GLY A 276 21.68 13.84 -43.16
N GLN A 277 20.60 13.43 -42.49
CA GLN A 277 20.02 14.15 -41.36
C GLN A 277 20.52 13.55 -40.06
N LEU A 278 21.11 14.37 -39.20
CA LEU A 278 21.37 13.95 -37.83
C LEU A 278 20.03 13.64 -37.15
N ALA A 279 19.90 12.41 -36.66
CA ALA A 279 18.77 11.90 -35.91
C ALA A 279 19.29 11.18 -34.67
N THR A 280 18.56 11.25 -33.56
CA THR A 280 18.95 10.58 -32.31
C THR A 280 17.84 9.60 -31.94
N PRO A 281 18.16 8.32 -31.70
CA PRO A 281 17.16 7.38 -31.21
C PRO A 281 16.71 7.78 -29.80
N HIS A 282 15.44 7.54 -29.50
CA HIS A 282 14.98 7.75 -28.15
C HIS A 282 15.47 6.62 -27.23
N SER A 283 15.86 7.04 -26.03
CA SER A 283 16.25 6.16 -24.93
C SER A 283 15.70 6.74 -23.64
N GLN A 284 15.40 5.86 -22.68
CA GLN A 284 14.72 6.24 -21.46
C GLN A 284 15.17 5.40 -20.27
N ARG A 285 14.94 5.92 -19.07
CA ARG A 285 15.05 5.12 -17.85
C ARG A 285 13.91 4.11 -17.79
N SER A 286 14.20 2.90 -17.36
CA SER A 286 13.25 1.80 -17.27
C SER A 286 13.47 1.06 -15.97
N VAL A 287 12.43 0.36 -15.50
CA VAL A 287 12.47 -0.44 -14.27
C VAL A 287 11.97 -1.84 -14.57
N ALA A 288 12.72 -2.84 -14.10
CA ALA A 288 12.27 -4.22 -14.07
C ALA A 288 12.11 -4.67 -12.61
N ARG A 289 10.88 -4.98 -12.19
CA ARG A 289 10.63 -5.65 -10.92
C ARG A 289 10.73 -7.14 -11.12
N ILE A 290 11.79 -7.72 -10.58
CA ILE A 290 12.10 -9.14 -10.62
C ILE A 290 11.72 -9.75 -9.28
N SER A 291 10.73 -10.62 -9.27
CA SER A 291 10.28 -11.35 -8.07
C SER A 291 10.64 -12.83 -8.23
N VAL A 292 11.34 -13.42 -7.28
CA VAL A 292 11.82 -14.81 -7.36
C VAL A 292 11.45 -15.57 -6.10
N LEU A 293 10.93 -16.78 -6.26
CA LEU A 293 10.76 -17.75 -5.18
C LEU A 293 12.05 -18.55 -5.04
N LEU A 294 12.60 -18.59 -3.83
CA LEU A 294 13.80 -19.36 -3.53
C LEU A 294 13.48 -20.84 -3.36
N GLU A 295 14.34 -21.69 -3.90
CA GLU A 295 14.27 -23.14 -3.73
C GLU A 295 14.56 -23.53 -2.28
N ASN A 296 13.83 -24.52 -1.77
CA ASN A 296 14.00 -24.96 -0.39
C ASN A 296 15.25 -25.83 -0.23
N GLY A 297 16.12 -25.47 0.71
CA GLY A 297 17.33 -26.25 1.00
C GLY A 297 18.44 -26.14 -0.05
N GLY A 298 18.34 -25.20 -0.99
CA GLY A 298 19.42 -24.83 -1.90
C GLY A 298 20.48 -23.94 -1.22
N ASP A 299 21.58 -23.70 -1.94
CA ASP A 299 22.59 -22.73 -1.55
C ASP A 299 22.01 -21.31 -1.45
N VAL A 300 22.64 -20.45 -0.64
CA VAL A 300 22.22 -19.05 -0.48
C VAL A 300 22.26 -18.32 -1.83
N LEU A 301 21.14 -17.70 -2.21
CA LEU A 301 21.08 -16.72 -3.28
C LEU A 301 21.32 -15.33 -2.68
N TRP A 302 22.49 -14.76 -2.93
CA TRP A 302 22.83 -13.40 -2.48
C TRP A 302 22.06 -12.36 -3.28
N PHE A 303 21.83 -11.18 -2.68
CA PHE A 303 21.20 -10.06 -3.40
C PHE A 303 22.04 -9.67 -4.62
N GLU A 304 23.35 -9.66 -4.44
CA GLU A 304 24.36 -9.42 -5.46
C GLU A 304 24.26 -10.42 -6.61
N ASP A 305 23.93 -11.69 -6.36
CA ASP A 305 23.77 -12.69 -7.42
C ASP A 305 22.56 -12.38 -8.30
N LEU A 306 21.45 -11.92 -7.71
CA LEU A 306 20.25 -11.54 -8.47
C LEU A 306 20.50 -10.25 -9.27
N ILE A 307 21.24 -9.29 -8.70
CA ILE A 307 21.68 -8.07 -9.39
C ILE A 307 22.61 -8.43 -10.56
N ASP A 308 23.58 -9.32 -10.36
CA ASP A 308 24.51 -9.76 -11.40
C ASP A 308 23.77 -10.46 -12.55
N ARG A 309 22.74 -11.26 -12.25
CA ARG A 309 21.83 -11.83 -13.28
C ARG A 309 21.06 -10.76 -14.03
N ALA A 310 20.56 -9.73 -13.35
CA ALA A 310 19.86 -8.62 -14.00
C ALA A 310 20.80 -7.85 -14.94
N ARG A 311 22.05 -7.62 -14.54
CA ARG A 311 23.10 -7.03 -15.39
C ARG A 311 23.46 -7.89 -16.58
N ALA A 312 23.55 -9.20 -16.39
CA ALA A 312 23.82 -10.13 -17.48
C ALA A 312 22.67 -10.14 -18.51
N ALA A 313 21.42 -10.01 -18.05
CA ALA A 313 20.25 -9.93 -18.92
C ALA A 313 20.19 -8.59 -19.69
N VAL A 314 20.37 -7.48 -18.98
CA VAL A 314 20.28 -6.13 -19.54
C VAL A 314 21.47 -5.30 -19.02
N PRO A 315 22.54 -5.15 -19.82
CA PRO A 315 23.81 -4.59 -19.35
C PRO A 315 23.80 -3.07 -19.23
N THR A 316 22.73 -2.40 -19.65
CA THR A 316 22.58 -0.94 -19.67
C THR A 316 22.12 -0.36 -18.33
N GLU A 317 22.63 -0.90 -17.21
CA GLU A 317 22.40 -0.35 -15.88
C GLU A 317 22.79 1.14 -15.80
N THR A 318 22.01 1.93 -15.07
CA THR A 318 22.35 3.34 -14.84
C THR A 318 23.72 3.49 -14.18
N GLN A 319 24.50 4.46 -14.65
CA GLN A 319 25.85 4.72 -14.15
C GLN A 319 25.83 5.70 -12.97
N VAL A 320 26.63 5.44 -11.93
CA VAL A 320 26.69 6.27 -10.72
C VAL A 320 27.62 7.47 -10.89
N MET A 321 28.88 7.21 -11.26
CA MET A 321 29.90 8.22 -11.51
C MET A 321 30.35 8.10 -12.95
N VAL A 322 30.46 9.22 -13.67
CA VAL A 322 30.84 9.23 -15.08
C VAL A 322 31.76 10.40 -15.41
N LYS A 323 32.65 10.19 -16.37
CA LYS A 323 33.34 11.22 -17.16
C LYS A 323 32.90 11.13 -18.62
N ARG A 324 33.43 12.00 -19.48
CA ARG A 324 33.11 12.07 -20.91
C ARG A 324 33.30 10.72 -21.62
N GLU A 325 34.39 10.02 -21.29
CA GLU A 325 34.69 8.69 -21.83
C GLU A 325 33.65 7.63 -21.42
N ASP A 326 33.08 7.72 -20.21
CA ASP A 326 32.03 6.83 -19.74
C ASP A 326 30.68 7.15 -20.37
N GLU A 327 30.36 8.44 -20.53
CA GLU A 327 29.13 8.88 -21.22
C GLU A 327 29.12 8.36 -22.67
N GLN A 328 30.25 8.47 -23.38
CA GLN A 328 30.39 7.88 -24.70
C GLN A 328 30.27 6.35 -24.67
N ALA A 329 30.93 5.69 -23.71
CA ALA A 329 30.83 4.24 -23.55
C ALA A 329 29.39 3.78 -23.31
N PHE A 330 28.64 4.53 -22.51
CA PHE A 330 27.25 4.22 -22.20
C PHE A 330 26.35 4.43 -23.42
N ALA A 331 26.58 5.47 -24.23
CA ALA A 331 25.88 5.66 -25.50
C ALA A 331 26.14 4.51 -26.47
N GLU A 332 27.39 4.05 -26.58
CA GLU A 332 27.76 2.88 -27.39
C GLU A 332 27.14 1.59 -26.86
N LEU A 333 27.13 1.39 -25.54
CA LEU A 333 26.51 0.24 -24.89
C LEU A 333 25.00 0.17 -25.14
N ASN A 334 24.31 1.31 -25.07
CA ASN A 334 22.89 1.42 -25.39
C ASN A 334 22.62 1.11 -26.88
N ALA A 335 23.44 1.64 -27.78
CA ALA A 335 23.31 1.37 -29.21
C ALA A 335 23.59 -0.10 -29.56
N ALA A 336 24.46 -0.78 -28.80
CA ALA A 336 24.75 -2.20 -28.97
C ALA A 336 23.66 -3.12 -28.40
N ASN A 337 22.81 -2.61 -27.48
CA ASN A 337 21.77 -3.39 -26.80
C ASN A 337 20.39 -2.70 -26.89
N PRO A 338 19.87 -2.40 -28.10
CA PRO A 338 18.52 -1.88 -28.24
C PRO A 338 17.52 -2.98 -27.84
N ILE A 339 16.44 -2.61 -27.15
CA ILE A 339 15.55 -3.59 -26.50
C ILE A 339 14.10 -3.11 -26.46
N PHE A 340 13.17 -3.99 -26.83
CA PHE A 340 11.74 -3.80 -26.56
C PHE A 340 11.36 -4.25 -25.14
N VAL A 341 10.24 -3.78 -24.62
CA VAL A 341 9.80 -4.13 -23.25
C VAL A 341 9.49 -5.63 -23.12
N GLU A 342 9.06 -6.28 -24.20
CA GLU A 342 8.84 -7.72 -24.26
C GLU A 342 10.17 -8.49 -24.21
N ASP A 343 11.19 -8.00 -24.92
CA ASP A 343 12.51 -8.64 -24.94
C ASP A 343 13.23 -8.47 -23.61
N ALA A 344 13.05 -7.34 -22.93
CA ALA A 344 13.53 -7.18 -21.55
C ALA A 344 12.98 -8.27 -20.63
N ALA A 345 11.66 -8.51 -20.64
CA ALA A 345 11.07 -9.57 -19.83
C ALA A 345 11.61 -10.97 -20.18
N ARG A 346 11.85 -11.25 -21.46
CA ARG A 346 12.44 -12.52 -21.93
C ARG A 346 13.89 -12.69 -21.53
N LEU A 347 14.72 -11.64 -21.64
CA LEU A 347 16.14 -11.69 -21.28
C LEU A 347 16.34 -11.89 -19.78
N PHE A 348 15.55 -11.20 -18.94
CA PHE A 348 15.56 -11.47 -17.50
C PHE A 348 15.14 -12.91 -17.20
N THR A 349 14.08 -13.39 -17.87
CA THR A 349 13.59 -14.77 -17.73
C THR A 349 14.68 -15.80 -18.05
N GLU A 350 15.41 -15.62 -19.16
CA GLU A 350 16.51 -16.48 -19.55
C GLU A 350 17.56 -16.57 -18.44
N GLN A 351 17.98 -15.44 -17.86
CA GLN A 351 18.97 -15.44 -16.77
C GLN A 351 18.45 -16.06 -15.47
N LEU A 352 17.15 -15.95 -15.19
CA LEU A 352 16.53 -16.55 -14.00
C LEU A 352 16.40 -18.07 -14.13
N GLN A 353 16.07 -18.58 -15.33
CA GLN A 353 15.98 -20.03 -15.60
C GLN A 353 17.35 -20.74 -15.49
N LEU A 354 18.45 -20.00 -15.63
CA LEU A 354 19.80 -20.52 -15.42
C LEU A 354 20.17 -20.66 -13.92
N ASP A 355 19.37 -20.14 -12.98
CA ASP A 355 19.61 -20.31 -11.54
C ASP A 355 18.78 -21.45 -10.95
N THR A 356 19.42 -22.55 -10.59
CA THR A 356 18.74 -23.67 -9.93
C THR A 356 18.27 -23.35 -8.51
N ARG A 357 18.67 -22.20 -7.93
CA ARG A 357 18.18 -21.71 -6.63
C ARG A 357 16.83 -21.01 -6.73
N ILE A 358 16.30 -20.79 -7.94
CA ILE A 358 15.05 -20.09 -8.20
C ILE A 358 14.01 -21.08 -8.76
N SER A 359 12.87 -21.22 -8.09
CA SER A 359 11.83 -22.18 -8.48
C SER A 359 10.74 -21.55 -9.36
N ASP A 360 10.17 -20.43 -8.92
CA ASP A 360 9.15 -19.65 -9.61
C ASP A 360 9.64 -18.20 -9.72
N PHE A 361 9.19 -17.45 -10.72
CA PHE A 361 9.51 -16.03 -10.81
C PHE A 361 8.47 -15.22 -11.58
N ARG A 362 8.54 -13.90 -11.40
CA ARG A 362 7.79 -12.92 -12.19
C ARG A 362 8.69 -11.75 -12.52
N VAL A 363 8.69 -11.37 -13.79
CA VAL A 363 9.35 -10.17 -14.30
C VAL A 363 8.27 -9.21 -14.75
N ILE A 364 8.28 -7.99 -14.21
CA ILE A 364 7.46 -6.89 -14.70
C ILE A 364 8.40 -5.80 -15.19
N ALA A 365 8.38 -5.49 -16.49
CA ALA A 365 9.17 -4.42 -17.05
C ALA A 365 8.29 -3.22 -17.39
N SER A 366 8.79 -2.01 -17.10
CA SER A 366 8.19 -0.74 -17.49
C SER A 366 9.25 0.12 -18.17
N HIS A 367 9.02 0.41 -19.46
CA HIS A 367 9.80 1.38 -20.22
C HIS A 367 9.10 2.74 -20.13
N GLN A 368 9.78 3.72 -19.52
CA GLN A 368 9.22 5.06 -19.32
C GLN A 368 9.35 5.87 -20.60
N GLU A 369 8.45 5.63 -21.56
CA GLU A 369 8.57 6.13 -22.92
C GLU A 369 8.79 7.65 -22.96
N SER A 370 9.87 8.07 -23.60
CA SER A 370 10.20 9.50 -23.72
C SER A 370 9.39 10.20 -24.83
N LEU A 371 8.88 9.44 -25.80
CA LEU A 371 8.11 9.98 -26.94
C LEU A 371 6.60 10.04 -26.65
N HIS A 372 6.13 9.29 -25.66
CA HIS A 372 4.72 9.16 -25.32
C HIS A 372 4.44 9.69 -23.90
N SER A 373 3.18 9.98 -23.61
CA SER A 373 2.74 10.39 -22.26
C SER A 373 2.26 9.20 -21.42
N HIS A 374 2.78 8.00 -21.70
CA HIS A 374 2.44 6.74 -21.05
C HIS A 374 3.60 5.76 -21.22
N ASP A 375 3.70 4.79 -20.31
CA ASP A 375 4.77 3.78 -20.31
C ASP A 375 4.38 2.55 -21.12
N ALA A 376 5.37 1.89 -21.73
CA ALA A 376 5.21 0.54 -22.28
C ALA A 376 5.52 -0.49 -21.18
N VAL A 377 4.63 -1.47 -20.98
CA VAL A 377 4.75 -2.44 -19.88
C VAL A 377 4.64 -3.88 -20.37
N SER A 378 5.35 -4.78 -19.71
CA SER A 378 5.24 -6.23 -19.92
C SER A 378 5.25 -6.98 -18.59
N VAL A 379 4.54 -8.11 -18.54
CA VAL A 379 4.52 -9.02 -17.38
C VAL A 379 4.78 -10.43 -17.91
N LEU A 380 5.77 -11.10 -17.34
CA LEU A 380 6.05 -12.51 -17.60
C LEU A 380 6.12 -13.23 -16.25
N THR A 381 5.43 -14.36 -16.13
CA THR A 381 5.43 -15.20 -14.93
C THR A 381 5.76 -16.63 -15.31
N GLU A 382 6.65 -17.25 -14.54
CA GLU A 382 6.96 -18.68 -14.59
C GLU A 382 6.57 -19.32 -13.26
N GLY A 383 5.91 -20.48 -13.33
CA GLY A 383 5.41 -21.19 -12.15
C GLY A 383 4.06 -20.67 -11.63
N LYS A 384 3.67 -21.13 -10.44
CA LYS A 384 2.31 -20.89 -9.89
C LYS A 384 2.28 -19.76 -8.86
N THR A 385 3.41 -19.43 -8.26
CA THR A 385 3.46 -18.55 -7.07
C THR A 385 3.04 -17.12 -7.38
N PHE A 386 3.32 -16.61 -8.57
CA PHE A 386 2.99 -15.23 -8.96
C PHE A 386 1.86 -15.14 -9.99
N ALA A 387 1.26 -16.28 -10.36
CA ALA A 387 0.16 -16.33 -11.32
C ALA A 387 -1.07 -15.63 -10.74
N ALA A 388 -1.63 -14.68 -11.49
CA ALA A 388 -2.83 -13.94 -11.11
C ALA A 388 -3.70 -13.70 -12.34
N GLU A 389 -5.01 -13.91 -12.21
CA GLU A 389 -5.98 -13.59 -13.27
C GLU A 389 -6.23 -12.08 -13.39
N SER A 390 -6.14 -11.37 -12.26
CA SER A 390 -6.34 -9.92 -12.18
C SER A 390 -5.05 -9.23 -11.75
N ILE A 391 -4.84 -8.03 -12.28
CA ILE A 391 -3.70 -7.16 -11.96
C ILE A 391 -4.21 -5.99 -11.13
N ASP A 392 -3.51 -5.68 -10.03
CA ASP A 392 -3.79 -4.49 -9.24
C ASP A 392 -3.73 -3.23 -10.13
N PRO A 393 -4.75 -2.36 -10.14
CA PRO A 393 -4.78 -1.17 -10.99
C PRO A 393 -3.61 -0.19 -10.80
N ARG A 394 -2.89 -0.28 -9.68
CA ARG A 394 -1.71 0.53 -9.34
C ARG A 394 -0.39 -0.23 -9.47
N LEU A 395 -0.38 -1.49 -9.93
CA LEU A 395 0.84 -2.30 -10.06
C LEU A 395 1.94 -1.53 -10.81
N PHE A 396 1.63 -1.02 -11.99
CA PHE A 396 2.59 -0.31 -12.85
C PHE A 396 2.96 1.08 -12.34
N GLN A 397 2.09 1.73 -11.54
CA GLN A 397 2.37 3.05 -10.96
C GLN A 397 3.55 3.03 -9.98
N SER A 398 3.96 1.84 -9.51
CA SER A 398 5.11 1.68 -8.61
C SER A 398 6.42 1.32 -9.33
N LEU A 399 6.41 1.20 -10.67
CA LEU A 399 7.58 0.84 -11.48
C LEU A 399 8.25 2.08 -12.04
N PHE A 400 8.65 2.96 -11.13
CA PHE A 400 9.46 4.12 -11.47
C PHE A 400 10.55 4.30 -10.44
N HIS A 401 11.67 4.86 -10.89
CA HIS A 401 12.77 5.20 -10.00
C HIS A 401 12.35 6.39 -9.12
N ILE A 402 12.26 6.14 -7.81
CA ILE A 402 12.07 7.17 -6.78
C ILE A 402 13.47 7.73 -6.51
N GLY A 403 13.73 8.95 -6.98
CA GLY A 403 15.06 9.58 -6.95
C GLY A 403 15.54 10.04 -5.59
#